data_AF-A0A178V2Y5-F1
#
_entry.id   AF-A0A178V2Y5-F1
#
_cell.length_a   1.000
_cell.length_b   1.000
_cell.length_c   1.000
_cell.angle_alpha   90.00
_cell.angle_beta   90.00
_cell.angle_gamma   90.00
#
_symmetry.space_group_name_H-M   'P 1'
#
loop_
_entity.id
_entity.type
_entity.pdbx_description
1 polymer ?
#
loop_
_entity_poly.entity_id
_entity_poly.type
_entity_poly.pdbx_seq_one_letter_code
_entity_poly.pdbx_strand_id
1 'polypeptide(L)'
;MSTTRRIRGENRFYNPPPMRKLQQEREKKRLEAEEIGKEKKKAKEILDRKIKVEEKEIKQPEECSTSDCSVPSRVSSTTTTTGTTSSNLGRFLDCTTPIVSTQHLPLTSSKGWRTREPEYRPYFLLNDLWDSFEEWSAYGVGVPLLLNGIDSVVQYYVPYLSGIQLYEDPSRACTTRRRVGEESDGDSPRDMSSDGSNDCRELSQNLYRASLEEKPCIGSSSDESEASSNSPGELVFEYLEGAMPFGREPLTDKISNLSSQFPALRTYRSCDLSPSSWVSVAWYPIYRIPLGQSLQNLDACFLTFHSLSTPCRGTSNEEGQSSSKSVASAKLPLPTFGLASYKFKLSEWSPESDVDENQRVGTLLRTAEEWLRRLKVILPDFRHFISHSGSAWR
;
A
#
# COMPACT_ATOMS: atom_id res chain seq x y z
N MET A 1 64.89 56.03 34.11
CA MET A 1 64.09 56.45 32.94
C MET A 1 63.88 55.26 32.03
N SER A 2 62.61 54.90 31.80
CA SER A 2 62.01 54.32 30.57
C SER A 2 62.59 53.04 29.94
N THR A 3 61.85 52.04 29.45
CA THR A 3 60.48 51.51 29.61
C THR A 3 60.48 50.17 28.85
N THR A 4 59.64 49.25 29.31
CA THR A 4 59.29 47.91 28.79
C THR A 4 58.98 47.84 27.28
N ARG A 5 59.26 46.69 26.63
CA ARG A 5 58.23 45.96 25.83
C ARG A 5 58.59 44.50 25.52
N ARG A 6 57.69 43.62 25.97
CA ARG A 6 57.49 42.22 25.54
C ARG A 6 56.77 42.16 24.19
N ILE A 7 57.14 41.22 23.31
CA ILE A 7 56.28 40.56 22.29
C ILE A 7 56.90 39.15 22.13
N ARG A 8 56.40 38.03 22.69
CA ARG A 8 55.11 37.31 22.59
C ARG A 8 54.86 36.68 21.21
N GLY A 9 55.00 35.36 21.13
CA GLY A 9 54.17 34.51 20.26
C GLY A 9 54.90 33.76 19.15
N GLU A 10 55.28 32.50 19.43
CA GLU A 10 55.58 31.50 18.41
C GLU A 10 54.38 31.33 17.46
N ASN A 11 54.59 31.54 16.15
CA ASN A 11 53.61 31.26 15.10
C ASN A 11 53.43 29.74 14.91
N ARG A 12 52.64 29.09 15.77
CA ARG A 12 52.33 27.65 15.70
C ARG A 12 51.25 27.27 14.67
N PHE A 13 50.78 28.20 13.83
CA PHE A 13 49.64 27.98 12.93
C PHE A 13 49.87 28.39 11.46
N TYR A 14 51.04 28.90 11.08
CA TYR A 14 51.29 29.23 9.68
C TYR A 14 51.99 28.08 8.96
N ASN A 15 51.23 27.34 8.13
CA ASN A 15 51.81 26.33 7.24
C ASN A 15 52.06 26.96 5.85
N PRO A 16 53.33 27.11 5.42
CA PRO A 16 53.68 27.78 4.17
C PRO A 16 53.01 27.14 2.94
N PRO A 17 52.65 27.91 1.90
CA PRO A 17 51.94 27.41 0.72
C PRO A 17 52.54 26.15 0.05
N PRO A 18 53.87 25.98 -0.04
CA PRO A 18 54.48 24.76 -0.61
C PRO A 18 54.19 23.50 0.22
N MET A 19 54.23 23.62 1.56
CA MET A 19 53.95 22.51 2.48
C MET A 19 52.48 22.10 2.45
N ARG A 20 51.58 23.07 2.25
CA ARG A 20 50.14 22.83 2.11
C ARG A 20 49.83 22.06 0.83
N LYS A 21 50.48 22.40 -0.29
CA LYS A 21 50.36 21.66 -1.55
C LYS A 21 50.88 20.22 -1.43
N LEU A 22 52.04 20.05 -0.79
CA LEU A 22 52.62 18.71 -0.57
C LEU A 22 51.73 17.82 0.32
N GLN A 23 51.07 18.39 1.33
CA GLN A 23 50.16 17.67 2.20
C GLN A 23 48.88 17.24 1.46
N GLN A 24 48.31 18.12 0.64
CA GLN A 24 47.16 17.79 -0.22
C GLN A 24 47.50 16.71 -1.25
N GLU A 25 48.69 16.75 -1.84
CA GLU A 25 49.12 15.72 -2.81
C GLU A 25 49.33 14.35 -2.13
N ARG A 26 49.84 14.33 -0.90
CA ARG A 26 49.93 13.11 -0.08
C ARG A 26 48.55 12.55 0.28
N GLU A 27 47.60 13.39 0.64
CA GLU A 27 46.23 12.95 0.94
C GLU A 27 45.53 12.40 -0.31
N LYS A 28 45.70 13.06 -1.47
CA LYS A 28 45.15 12.58 -2.74
C LYS A 28 45.69 11.20 -3.12
N LYS A 29 47.02 11.01 -3.04
CA LYS A 29 47.65 9.69 -3.29
C LYS A 29 47.19 8.61 -2.30
N ARG A 30 46.88 8.99 -1.06
CA ARG A 30 46.38 8.07 -0.04
C ARG A 30 44.94 7.62 -0.32
N LEU A 31 44.07 8.55 -0.76
CA LEU A 31 42.70 8.25 -1.16
C LEU A 31 42.67 7.37 -2.42
N GLU A 32 43.47 7.69 -3.44
CA GLU A 32 43.60 6.86 -4.65
C GLU A 32 44.12 5.45 -4.33
N ALA A 33 45.11 5.30 -3.44
CA ALA A 33 45.60 3.99 -3.02
C ALA A 33 44.55 3.18 -2.23
N GLU A 34 43.70 3.85 -1.45
CA GLU A 34 42.61 3.21 -0.70
C GLU A 34 41.47 2.76 -1.62
N GLU A 35 41.18 3.53 -2.67
CA GLU A 35 40.19 3.19 -3.70
C GLU A 35 40.66 1.99 -4.54
N ILE A 36 41.92 1.98 -4.98
CA ILE A 36 42.54 0.83 -5.64
C ILE A 36 42.55 -0.41 -4.71
N GLY A 37 42.76 -0.21 -3.41
CA GLY A 37 42.67 -1.27 -2.41
C GLY A 37 41.26 -1.86 -2.26
N LYS A 38 40.22 -1.02 -2.29
CA LYS A 38 38.81 -1.44 -2.26
C LYS A 38 38.42 -2.18 -3.53
N GLU A 39 38.89 -1.74 -4.69
CA GLU A 39 38.64 -2.39 -5.97
C GLU A 39 39.34 -3.76 -6.07
N LYS A 40 40.59 -3.87 -5.61
CA LYS A 40 41.29 -5.16 -5.50
C LYS A 40 40.61 -6.13 -4.52
N LYS A 41 40.07 -5.64 -3.40
CA LYS A 41 39.28 -6.47 -2.46
C LYS A 41 37.98 -6.97 -3.10
N LYS A 42 37.25 -6.11 -3.82
CA LYS A 42 36.05 -6.51 -4.57
C LYS A 42 36.38 -7.55 -5.65
N ALA A 43 37.46 -7.35 -6.40
CA ALA A 43 37.90 -8.29 -7.42
C ALA A 43 38.29 -9.66 -6.82
N LYS A 44 38.97 -9.65 -5.66
CA LYS A 44 39.33 -10.89 -4.94
C LYS A 44 38.09 -11.61 -4.40
N GLU A 45 37.09 -10.89 -3.88
CA GLU A 45 35.83 -11.49 -3.41
C GLU A 45 35.03 -12.12 -4.57
N ILE A 46 35.04 -11.48 -5.74
CA ILE A 46 34.42 -12.04 -6.96
C ILE A 46 35.15 -13.31 -7.41
N LEU A 47 36.48 -13.32 -7.35
CA LEU A 47 37.29 -14.49 -7.71
C LEU A 47 37.10 -15.65 -6.73
N ASP A 48 37.08 -15.38 -5.42
CA ASP A 48 36.87 -16.40 -4.38
C ASP A 48 35.44 -16.99 -4.46
N ARG A 49 34.43 -16.19 -4.84
CA ARG A 49 33.08 -16.70 -5.13
C ARG A 49 33.04 -17.60 -6.36
N LYS A 50 33.88 -17.35 -7.37
CA LYS A 50 33.94 -18.14 -8.60
C LYS A 50 34.64 -19.49 -8.39
N ILE A 51 35.73 -19.51 -7.62
CA ILE A 51 36.43 -20.74 -7.23
C ILE A 51 35.53 -21.67 -6.39
N LYS A 52 34.66 -21.09 -5.54
CA LYS A 52 33.70 -21.84 -4.73
C LYS A 52 32.54 -22.47 -5.54
N VAL A 53 32.33 -22.02 -6.78
CA VAL A 53 31.36 -22.60 -7.72
C VAL A 53 31.99 -23.73 -8.53
N GLU A 54 33.27 -23.60 -8.92
CA GLU A 54 34.00 -24.63 -9.69
C GLU A 54 34.37 -25.88 -8.86
N GLU A 55 34.56 -25.78 -7.53
CA GLU A 55 34.80 -26.95 -6.67
C GLU A 55 33.58 -27.87 -6.49
N LYS A 56 32.39 -27.48 -6.94
CA LYS A 56 31.16 -28.31 -6.85
C LYS A 56 30.86 -29.12 -8.11
N GLU A 57 31.60 -28.97 -9.20
CA GLU A 57 31.40 -29.69 -10.47
C GLU A 57 32.48 -30.75 -10.74
N ILE A 58 32.75 -31.67 -9.80
CA ILE A 58 33.43 -32.94 -10.13
C ILE A 58 32.75 -34.09 -9.38
N LYS A 59 31.78 -34.72 -10.05
CA LYS A 59 31.48 -36.17 -10.02
C LYS A 59 30.25 -36.49 -10.89
N GLN A 60 30.48 -37.25 -11.96
CA GLN A 60 29.52 -37.98 -12.80
C GLN A 60 30.06 -39.43 -12.96
N PRO A 61 29.33 -40.40 -13.56
CA PRO A 61 27.87 -40.60 -13.69
C PRO A 61 27.47 -42.04 -13.27
N GLU A 62 26.17 -42.36 -13.16
CA GLU A 62 25.62 -43.70 -13.48
C GLU A 62 24.07 -43.61 -13.59
N GLU A 63 23.52 -44.44 -14.46
CA GLU A 63 22.26 -44.34 -15.22
C GLU A 63 20.92 -44.35 -14.44
N CYS A 64 19.89 -43.67 -14.97
CA CYS A 64 18.67 -44.29 -15.52
C CYS A 64 17.46 -43.34 -15.55
N SER A 65 16.79 -43.33 -16.71
CA SER A 65 15.40 -42.99 -16.99
C SER A 65 14.97 -41.51 -17.01
N THR A 66 14.56 -41.12 -18.21
CA THR A 66 13.94 -39.87 -18.64
C THR A 66 12.72 -39.47 -17.79
N SER A 67 12.77 -38.29 -17.19
CA SER A 67 11.58 -37.47 -16.91
C SER A 67 11.97 -35.99 -16.81
N ASP A 68 11.25 -35.17 -17.58
CA ASP A 68 11.32 -33.71 -17.56
C ASP A 68 11.11 -33.16 -16.13
N CYS A 69 11.99 -32.27 -15.70
CA CYS A 69 11.82 -31.47 -14.48
C CYS A 69 12.00 -29.99 -14.82
N SER A 70 10.92 -29.39 -15.33
CA SER A 70 10.73 -27.95 -15.40
C SER A 70 10.74 -27.34 -13.99
N VAL A 71 11.52 -26.28 -13.83
CA VAL A 71 11.53 -25.38 -12.67
C VAL A 71 10.14 -24.76 -12.49
N PRO A 72 9.53 -24.72 -11.29
CA PRO A 72 8.23 -24.10 -11.12
C PRO A 72 8.37 -22.57 -11.08
N SER A 73 8.31 -21.95 -12.26
CA SER A 73 7.87 -20.57 -12.39
C SER A 73 6.44 -20.49 -11.87
N ARG A 74 6.25 -19.96 -10.67
CA ARG A 74 4.93 -19.71 -10.10
C ARG A 74 4.36 -18.41 -10.70
N VAL A 75 4.16 -18.42 -12.01
CA VAL A 75 3.22 -17.52 -12.67
C VAL A 75 1.86 -18.13 -12.38
N SER A 76 1.04 -17.48 -11.57
CA SER A 76 -0.37 -17.84 -11.46
C SER A 76 -1.05 -17.55 -12.79
N SER A 77 -1.02 -18.54 -13.68
CA SER A 77 -1.87 -18.62 -14.85
C SER A 77 -3.29 -18.95 -14.40
N THR A 78 -4.04 -17.93 -14.03
CA THR A 78 -5.50 -18.01 -13.93
C THR A 78 -6.11 -16.78 -14.59
N THR A 79 -6.14 -16.79 -15.92
CA THR A 79 -7.18 -16.18 -16.77
C THR A 79 -7.00 -16.65 -18.21
N THR A 80 -7.40 -17.90 -18.51
CA THR A 80 -7.87 -18.21 -19.85
C THR A 80 -9.29 -17.67 -19.99
N THR A 81 -9.39 -16.37 -20.31
CA THR A 81 -10.58 -15.77 -20.91
C THR A 81 -10.08 -14.84 -22.02
N THR A 82 -10.18 -15.31 -23.25
CA THR A 82 -10.22 -14.53 -24.50
C THR A 82 -9.26 -13.34 -24.64
N GLY A 83 -8.10 -13.57 -25.27
CA GLY A 83 -7.69 -12.83 -26.48
C GLY A 83 -7.69 -11.30 -26.54
N THR A 84 -7.47 -10.56 -25.46
CA THR A 84 -7.07 -9.14 -25.52
C THR A 84 -5.65 -8.98 -24.99
N THR A 85 -4.76 -8.43 -25.81
CA THR A 85 -3.44 -7.99 -25.36
C THR A 85 -3.64 -6.94 -24.27
N SER A 86 -3.47 -7.32 -23.00
CA SER A 86 -3.62 -6.37 -21.90
C SER A 86 -2.63 -5.22 -22.08
N SER A 87 -3.17 -3.99 -22.06
CA SER A 87 -2.41 -2.74 -22.07
C SER A 87 -1.41 -2.69 -20.90
N ASN A 88 -0.38 -1.85 -21.00
CA ASN A 88 0.58 -1.72 -19.89
C ASN A 88 -0.09 -1.20 -18.61
N LEU A 89 -1.10 -0.32 -18.74
CA LEU A 89 -1.90 0.11 -17.60
C LEU A 89 -2.72 -1.04 -17.02
N GLY A 90 -3.37 -1.84 -17.86
CA GLY A 90 -4.10 -3.02 -17.41
C GLY A 90 -3.20 -3.96 -16.61
N ARG A 91 -2.01 -4.27 -17.15
CA ARG A 91 -1.00 -5.08 -16.46
C ARG A 91 -0.54 -4.46 -15.15
N PHE A 92 -0.34 -3.14 -15.12
CA PHE A 92 -0.02 -2.43 -13.88
C PHE A 92 -1.13 -2.63 -12.85
N LEU A 93 -2.38 -2.33 -13.19
CA LEU A 93 -3.52 -2.46 -12.28
C LEU A 93 -3.72 -3.90 -11.80
N ASP A 94 -3.54 -4.89 -12.67
CA ASP A 94 -3.64 -6.30 -12.32
C ASP A 94 -2.51 -6.73 -11.37
N CYS A 95 -1.26 -6.34 -11.65
CA CYS A 95 -0.12 -6.66 -10.80
C CYS A 95 -0.15 -5.93 -9.45
N THR A 96 -0.73 -4.74 -9.37
CA THR A 96 -0.81 -3.94 -8.12
C THR A 96 -2.14 -4.11 -7.39
N THR A 97 -3.00 -5.04 -7.79
CA THR A 97 -4.25 -5.32 -7.07
C THR A 97 -3.98 -6.30 -5.93
N PRO A 98 -4.10 -5.88 -4.65
CA PRO A 98 -3.87 -6.78 -3.54
C PRO A 98 -4.96 -7.86 -3.49
N ILE A 99 -4.55 -9.07 -3.09
CA ILE A 99 -5.41 -10.24 -3.01
C ILE A 99 -5.36 -10.76 -1.58
N VAL A 100 -6.52 -10.81 -0.93
CA VAL A 100 -6.66 -11.19 0.48
C VAL A 100 -7.42 -12.48 0.64
N SER A 101 -7.12 -13.24 1.71
CA SER A 101 -7.91 -14.40 2.09
C SER A 101 -9.22 -13.97 2.73
N THR A 102 -10.33 -14.56 2.27
CA THR A 102 -11.64 -14.28 2.86
C THR A 102 -12.03 -15.30 3.91
N GLN A 103 -12.73 -14.78 4.91
CA GLN A 103 -13.35 -15.53 5.99
C GLN A 103 -14.86 -15.37 5.88
N HIS A 104 -15.59 -16.34 6.42
CA HIS A 104 -17.04 -16.34 6.47
C HIS A 104 -17.48 -16.29 7.93
N LEU A 105 -18.52 -15.52 8.23
CA LEU A 105 -19.08 -15.49 9.58
C LEU A 105 -19.73 -16.85 9.90
N PRO A 106 -19.45 -17.46 11.07
CA PRO A 106 -20.08 -18.71 11.47
C PRO A 106 -21.60 -18.54 11.56
N LEU A 107 -22.32 -19.50 10.97
CA LEU A 107 -23.78 -19.55 11.01
C LEU A 107 -24.23 -19.86 12.44
N THR A 108 -24.68 -18.87 13.21
CA THR A 108 -25.50 -19.18 14.38
C THR A 108 -26.85 -19.63 13.86
N SER A 109 -27.13 -20.93 13.94
CA SER A 109 -28.42 -21.51 13.59
C SER A 109 -29.51 -20.88 14.46
N SER A 110 -30.14 -19.81 13.98
CA SER A 110 -31.39 -19.32 14.52
C SER A 110 -32.48 -20.31 14.08
N LYS A 111 -32.62 -21.40 14.83
CA LYS A 111 -33.82 -22.25 14.78
C LYS A 111 -35.01 -21.39 15.22
N GLY A 112 -35.68 -20.74 14.27
CA GLY A 112 -36.95 -20.06 14.56
C GLY A 112 -37.21 -18.78 13.77
N TRP A 113 -37.37 -18.88 12.45
CA TRP A 113 -38.50 -18.37 11.67
C TRP A 113 -38.17 -18.42 10.17
N ARG A 114 -39.20 -18.57 9.35
CA ARG A 114 -39.15 -19.06 7.97
C ARG A 114 -38.37 -18.15 7.00
N THR A 115 -37.70 -18.81 6.05
CA THR A 115 -37.32 -18.35 4.71
C THR A 115 -36.60 -17.00 4.61
N ARG A 116 -35.38 -16.92 5.14
CA ARG A 116 -34.38 -15.96 4.64
C ARG A 116 -33.12 -16.76 4.36
N GLU A 117 -32.68 -16.81 3.10
CA GLU A 117 -31.39 -17.40 2.78
C GLU A 117 -30.32 -16.71 3.65
N PRO A 118 -29.42 -17.47 4.29
CA PRO A 118 -28.32 -16.88 5.02
C PRO A 118 -27.41 -16.18 4.02
N GLU A 119 -27.38 -14.84 4.06
CA GLU A 119 -26.43 -14.03 3.30
C GLU A 119 -25.01 -14.32 3.81
N TYR A 120 -24.33 -15.27 3.18
CA TYR A 120 -22.89 -15.49 3.35
C TYR A 120 -22.17 -14.25 2.84
N ARG A 121 -21.72 -13.39 3.76
CA ARG A 121 -20.89 -12.23 3.39
C ARG A 121 -19.43 -12.57 3.67
N PRO A 122 -18.61 -12.87 2.64
CA PRO A 122 -17.19 -12.98 2.84
C PRO A 122 -16.65 -11.63 3.33
N TYR A 123 -15.75 -11.68 4.30
CA TYR A 123 -15.03 -10.51 4.80
C TYR A 123 -13.55 -10.85 4.89
N PHE A 124 -12.70 -9.82 4.96
CA PHE A 124 -11.28 -9.97 5.22
C PHE A 124 -10.89 -9.10 6.42
N LEU A 125 -9.80 -9.46 7.10
CA LEU A 125 -9.20 -8.59 8.11
C LEU A 125 -8.26 -7.60 7.44
N LEU A 126 -8.21 -6.37 7.95
CA LEU A 126 -7.22 -5.41 7.46
C LEU A 126 -5.79 -5.94 7.64
N ASN A 127 -5.50 -6.76 8.65
CA ASN A 127 -4.20 -7.42 8.76
C ASN A 127 -3.87 -8.26 7.52
N ASP A 128 -4.81 -9.05 7.01
CA ASP A 128 -4.61 -9.88 5.82
C ASP A 128 -4.28 -9.01 4.58
N LEU A 129 -4.83 -7.79 4.53
CA LEU A 129 -4.49 -6.81 3.50
C LEU A 129 -3.05 -6.31 3.66
N TRP A 130 -2.64 -5.95 4.87
CA TRP A 130 -1.28 -5.45 5.13
C TRP A 130 -0.22 -6.52 4.86
N ASP A 131 -0.52 -7.78 5.22
CA ASP A 131 0.34 -8.93 4.93
C ASP A 131 0.52 -9.11 3.40
N SER A 132 -0.52 -8.83 2.59
CA SER A 132 -0.42 -8.88 1.13
C SER A 132 0.55 -7.87 0.52
N PHE A 133 0.89 -6.80 1.25
CA PHE A 133 1.87 -5.79 0.85
C PHE A 133 3.28 -6.06 1.38
N GLU A 134 3.51 -7.07 2.23
CA GLU A 134 4.81 -7.33 2.88
C GLU A 134 5.91 -7.59 1.86
N GLU A 135 5.67 -8.53 0.93
CA GLU A 135 6.63 -8.86 -0.12
C GLU A 135 6.86 -7.67 -1.06
N TRP A 136 5.80 -6.96 -1.43
CA TRP A 136 5.90 -5.79 -2.31
C TRP A 136 6.63 -4.62 -1.66
N SER A 137 6.50 -4.45 -0.35
CA SER A 137 7.22 -3.40 0.39
C SER A 137 8.71 -3.72 0.53
N ALA A 138 9.07 -5.01 0.60
CA ALA A 138 10.46 -5.45 0.71
C ALA A 138 11.20 -5.48 -0.65
N TYR A 139 10.56 -5.98 -1.71
CA TYR A 139 11.21 -6.26 -2.99
C TYR A 139 10.66 -5.46 -4.17
N GLY A 140 9.53 -4.78 -3.99
CA GLY A 140 8.77 -4.18 -5.08
C GLY A 140 7.94 -5.21 -5.86
N VAL A 141 6.96 -4.72 -6.59
CA VAL A 141 6.12 -5.52 -7.50
C VAL A 141 6.62 -5.37 -8.94
N GLY A 142 6.87 -6.49 -9.61
CA GLY A 142 7.29 -6.52 -11.00
C GLY A 142 6.10 -6.44 -11.94
N VAL A 143 6.07 -5.43 -12.80
CA VAL A 143 5.02 -5.22 -13.80
C VAL A 143 5.61 -5.48 -15.20
N PRO A 144 5.13 -6.49 -15.94
CA PRO A 144 5.61 -6.79 -17.27
C PRO A 144 5.03 -5.80 -18.30
N LEU A 145 5.84 -4.87 -18.77
CA LEU A 145 5.48 -3.86 -19.77
C LEU A 145 5.92 -4.31 -21.17
N LEU A 146 5.11 -3.98 -22.16
CA LEU A 146 5.45 -4.12 -23.58
C LEU A 146 5.72 -2.74 -24.17
N LEU A 147 6.97 -2.48 -24.53
CA LEU A 147 7.41 -1.23 -25.14
C LEU A 147 7.48 -1.38 -26.65
N ASN A 148 7.00 -0.36 -27.38
CA ASN A 148 7.01 -0.31 -28.85
C ASN A 148 6.37 -1.55 -29.53
N GLY A 149 5.52 -2.29 -28.81
CA GLY A 149 4.88 -3.53 -29.27
C GLY A 149 5.80 -4.76 -29.37
N ILE A 150 7.10 -4.64 -29.09
CA ILE A 150 8.09 -5.70 -29.34
C ILE A 150 8.97 -5.97 -28.12
N ASP A 151 9.38 -4.93 -27.39
CA ASP A 151 10.34 -5.05 -26.30
C ASP A 151 9.61 -5.34 -24.98
N SER A 152 9.80 -6.54 -24.43
CA SER A 152 9.27 -6.90 -23.11
C SER A 152 10.25 -6.52 -22.01
N VAL A 153 9.79 -5.73 -21.05
CA VAL A 153 10.55 -5.36 -19.85
C VAL A 153 9.70 -5.55 -18.60
N VAL A 154 10.32 -5.88 -17.47
CA VAL A 154 9.65 -5.90 -16.16
C VAL A 154 10.08 -4.65 -15.39
N GLN A 155 9.15 -3.77 -15.10
CA GLN A 155 9.36 -2.57 -14.28
C GLN A 155 8.94 -2.86 -12.84
N TYR A 156 9.84 -2.64 -11.89
CA TYR A 156 9.55 -2.84 -10.47
C TYR A 156 9.08 -1.54 -9.82
N TYR A 157 8.05 -1.64 -8.97
CA TYR A 157 7.46 -0.53 -8.20
C TYR A 157 7.47 -0.81 -6.70
N VAL A 158 7.83 0.16 -5.85
CA VAL A 158 7.59 0.07 -4.39
C VAL A 158 6.27 0.75 -4.03
N PRO A 159 5.43 0.13 -3.18
CA PRO A 159 4.26 0.77 -2.58
C PRO A 159 4.62 1.62 -1.34
N TYR A 160 4.03 2.80 -1.26
CA TYR A 160 4.05 3.67 -0.08
C TYR A 160 2.62 4.05 0.31
N LEU A 161 2.33 4.08 1.60
CA LEU A 161 1.02 4.55 2.07
C LEU A 161 0.88 6.05 1.79
N SER A 162 -0.15 6.42 1.02
CA SER A 162 -0.45 7.83 0.71
C SER A 162 -1.55 8.39 1.60
N GLY A 163 -2.61 7.62 1.80
CA GLY A 163 -3.69 8.02 2.67
C GLY A 163 -4.59 6.86 3.04
N ILE A 164 -5.26 6.96 4.17
CA ILE A 164 -6.24 5.96 4.62
C ILE A 164 -7.25 6.66 5.52
N GLN A 165 -8.53 6.33 5.33
CA GLN A 165 -9.59 6.70 6.25
C GLN A 165 -10.46 5.49 6.52
N LEU A 166 -10.72 5.25 7.81
CA LEU A 166 -11.65 4.23 8.27
C LEU A 166 -12.89 4.92 8.80
N TYR A 167 -14.05 4.50 8.30
CA TYR A 167 -15.35 4.96 8.75
C TYR A 167 -16.11 3.77 9.31
N GLU A 168 -16.72 3.95 10.48
CA GLU A 168 -17.67 2.99 11.04
C GLU A 168 -19.09 3.41 10.72
N ASP A 169 -19.95 2.42 10.46
CA ASP A 169 -21.38 2.64 10.34
C ASP A 169 -22.03 2.49 11.73
N PRO A 170 -22.61 3.56 12.31
CA PRO A 170 -23.26 3.51 13.62
C PRO A 170 -24.36 2.44 13.68
N SER A 171 -25.01 2.14 12.54
CA SER A 171 -26.06 1.12 12.44
C SER A 171 -25.52 -0.31 12.50
N ARG A 172 -24.24 -0.54 12.15
CA ARG A 172 -23.57 -1.85 12.14
C ARG A 172 -22.81 -2.14 13.45
N ALA A 173 -22.32 -1.10 14.12
CA ALA A 173 -21.62 -1.19 15.41
C ALA A 173 -22.46 -1.85 16.53
N CYS A 174 -23.80 -1.71 16.47
CA CYS A 174 -24.73 -2.29 17.45
C CYS A 174 -24.74 -3.84 17.44
N THR A 175 -24.35 -4.48 16.33
CA THR A 175 -24.35 -5.96 16.21
C THR A 175 -23.10 -6.63 16.77
N THR A 176 -21.97 -5.91 16.84
CA THR A 176 -20.68 -6.44 17.31
C THR A 176 -20.51 -6.27 18.82
N ARG A 177 -20.96 -5.15 19.41
CA ARG A 177 -20.83 -4.90 20.85
C ARG A 177 -21.65 -5.82 21.74
N ARG A 178 -22.77 -6.38 21.25
CA ARG A 178 -23.56 -7.37 22.01
C ARG A 178 -22.88 -8.74 22.18
N ARG A 179 -21.76 -9.00 21.50
CA ARG A 179 -21.07 -10.30 21.55
C ARG A 179 -19.82 -10.35 22.43
N VAL A 180 -19.39 -9.20 22.99
CA VAL A 180 -18.28 -9.13 23.95
C VAL A 180 -18.91 -8.86 25.31
N GLY A 181 -19.49 -9.90 25.91
CA GLY A 181 -20.30 -9.81 27.12
C GLY A 181 -20.87 -11.18 27.45
N GLU A 182 -19.94 -12.09 27.70
CA GLU A 182 -20.15 -13.49 28.02
C GLU A 182 -21.23 -13.75 29.09
N GLU A 183 -22.15 -14.65 28.73
CA GLU A 183 -22.47 -15.87 29.48
C GLU A 183 -22.07 -15.88 30.97
N SER A 184 -22.99 -15.48 31.83
CA SER A 184 -22.98 -15.91 33.23
C SER A 184 -24.39 -16.36 33.59
N ASP A 185 -24.63 -17.66 33.49
CA ASP A 185 -25.82 -18.33 33.99
C ASP A 185 -25.99 -18.05 35.49
N GLY A 186 -27.10 -17.41 35.83
CA GLY A 186 -27.49 -17.09 37.20
C GLY A 186 -28.98 -16.73 37.24
N ASP A 187 -29.76 -17.63 37.81
CA ASP A 187 -31.22 -17.70 37.78
C ASP A 187 -31.92 -16.58 38.62
N SER A 188 -33.03 -16.04 38.07
CA SER A 188 -34.20 -15.45 38.78
C SER A 188 -34.16 -14.01 39.40
N PRO A 189 -35.31 -13.35 39.71
CA PRO A 189 -36.19 -12.69 38.74
C PRO A 189 -36.72 -11.28 39.15
N ARG A 190 -37.47 -10.65 38.22
CA ARG A 190 -38.50 -9.59 38.33
C ARG A 190 -38.12 -8.10 38.55
N ASP A 191 -38.75 -7.31 37.68
CA ASP A 191 -39.27 -5.94 37.82
C ASP A 191 -38.38 -4.88 38.47
N MET A 192 -37.80 -4.02 37.63
CA MET A 192 -37.67 -2.58 37.91
C MET A 192 -37.62 -1.83 36.58
N SER A 193 -38.67 -1.08 36.29
CA SER A 193 -38.65 0.05 35.35
C SER A 193 -37.72 1.14 35.89
N SER A 194 -36.72 1.55 35.11
CA SER A 194 -36.07 2.85 35.28
C SER A 194 -35.60 3.38 33.93
N ASP A 195 -36.20 4.50 33.57
CA ASP A 195 -35.61 5.54 32.73
C ASP A 195 -34.21 5.89 33.28
N GLY A 196 -33.21 5.93 32.42
CA GLY A 196 -31.80 5.95 32.81
C GLY A 196 -30.90 6.27 31.64
N SER A 197 -30.62 7.57 31.51
CA SER A 197 -29.63 8.23 30.64
C SER A 197 -28.45 7.34 30.23
N ASN A 198 -28.20 7.29 28.92
CA ASN A 198 -27.13 6.52 28.30
C ASN A 198 -25.84 7.35 28.26
N ASP A 199 -25.22 7.61 29.41
CA ASP A 199 -23.91 8.30 29.51
C ASP A 199 -22.76 7.29 29.44
N CYS A 200 -22.51 6.73 28.25
CA CYS A 200 -21.35 5.86 27.97
C CYS A 200 -20.43 6.43 26.88
N ARG A 201 -20.56 7.71 26.52
CA ARG A 201 -19.88 8.30 25.35
C ARG A 201 -18.60 9.08 25.63
N GLU A 202 -18.24 9.32 26.90
CA GLU A 202 -17.26 10.38 27.18
C GLU A 202 -15.81 9.92 27.42
N LEU A 203 -15.54 8.63 27.66
CA LEU A 203 -14.20 8.21 28.09
C LEU A 203 -13.21 7.84 26.97
N SER A 204 -13.68 7.56 25.75
CA SER A 204 -12.81 7.14 24.64
C SER A 204 -12.41 8.26 23.68
N GLN A 205 -13.14 9.38 23.67
CA GLN A 205 -12.94 10.45 22.68
C GLN A 205 -11.79 11.41 22.99
N ASN A 206 -11.34 11.45 24.25
CA ASN A 206 -10.41 12.48 24.72
C ASN A 206 -8.91 12.17 24.54
N LEU A 207 -8.54 10.99 24.03
CA LEU A 207 -7.12 10.61 23.87
C LEU A 207 -6.56 10.72 22.45
N TYR A 208 -7.38 11.00 21.44
CA TYR A 208 -6.94 11.02 20.03
C TYR A 208 -7.03 12.39 19.33
N ARG A 209 -7.40 13.47 20.03
CA ARG A 209 -7.47 14.83 19.46
C ARG A 209 -6.26 15.71 19.78
N ALA A 210 -5.05 15.19 19.61
CA ALA A 210 -3.83 15.99 19.75
C ALA A 210 -3.19 16.30 18.39
N SER A 211 -3.83 17.15 17.57
CA SER A 211 -3.15 18.04 16.62
C SER A 211 -4.09 19.12 16.05
N LEU A 212 -3.82 20.37 16.45
CA LEU A 212 -4.09 21.67 15.84
C LEU A 212 -5.51 22.17 15.49
N GLU A 213 -5.79 23.34 16.08
CA GLU A 213 -6.87 24.34 15.87
C GLU A 213 -8.28 24.04 16.40
N GLU A 214 -8.57 24.71 17.52
CA GLU A 214 -9.87 24.73 18.19
C GLU A 214 -10.93 25.48 17.39
N LYS A 215 -12.14 24.90 17.31
CA LYS A 215 -13.37 25.64 17.03
C LYS A 215 -14.51 25.08 17.90
N PRO A 216 -15.29 25.93 18.58
CA PRO A 216 -16.26 25.45 19.57
C PRO A 216 -17.51 24.87 18.92
N CYS A 217 -17.98 23.75 19.46
CA CYS A 217 -19.22 23.08 19.09
C CYS A 217 -20.43 23.90 19.58
N ILE A 218 -21.34 24.25 18.67
CA ILE A 218 -22.69 24.71 18.99
C ILE A 218 -23.63 23.56 18.62
N GLY A 219 -24.39 23.09 19.61
CA GLY A 219 -25.33 22.00 19.46
C GLY A 219 -26.54 22.35 18.59
N SER A 220 -27.11 21.32 17.96
CA SER A 220 -28.53 21.21 17.61
C SER A 220 -28.76 19.78 17.10
N SER A 221 -29.54 18.98 17.82
CA SER A 221 -31.00 18.86 17.72
C SER A 221 -31.41 17.90 16.59
N SER A 222 -31.88 16.75 17.04
CA SER A 222 -32.55 15.66 16.33
C SER A 222 -33.57 16.14 15.30
N ASP A 223 -33.50 15.60 14.09
CA ASP A 223 -34.67 15.41 13.22
C ASP A 223 -34.48 14.09 12.45
N GLU A 224 -35.33 13.13 12.78
CA GLU A 224 -35.38 11.80 12.16
C GLU A 224 -36.13 11.94 10.84
N SER A 225 -35.39 12.11 9.75
CA SER A 225 -35.93 12.07 8.39
C SER A 225 -34.95 11.31 7.49
N GLU A 226 -35.50 10.47 6.60
CA GLU A 226 -34.79 9.48 5.77
C GLU A 226 -33.65 10.08 4.92
N ALA A 227 -32.49 10.29 5.55
CA ALA A 227 -31.26 10.81 4.94
C ALA A 227 -30.02 10.04 5.37
N SER A 228 -30.18 8.88 6.03
CA SER A 228 -29.06 8.09 6.57
C SER A 228 -28.19 7.39 5.51
N SER A 229 -28.69 7.23 4.28
CA SER A 229 -27.95 6.51 3.23
C SER A 229 -26.75 7.25 2.66
N ASN A 230 -26.57 8.54 2.95
CA ASN A 230 -25.53 9.38 2.34
C ASN A 230 -24.49 9.93 3.33
N SER A 231 -24.61 9.61 4.63
CA SER A 231 -23.56 9.98 5.59
C SER A 231 -22.38 9.00 5.44
N PRO A 232 -21.12 9.47 5.38
CA PRO A 232 -19.98 8.57 5.19
C PRO A 232 -19.71 7.62 6.37
N GLY A 233 -20.43 7.78 7.48
CA GLY A 233 -20.17 7.11 8.75
C GLY A 233 -19.35 7.98 9.69
N GLU A 234 -19.07 7.46 10.89
CA GLU A 234 -18.19 8.11 11.86
C GLU A 234 -16.73 7.82 11.50
N LEU A 235 -15.92 8.87 11.31
CA LEU A 235 -14.49 8.74 11.03
C LEU A 235 -13.78 8.25 12.29
N VAL A 236 -13.21 7.05 12.26
CA VAL A 236 -12.51 6.44 13.41
C VAL A 236 -10.99 6.50 13.30
N PHE A 237 -10.47 6.57 12.08
CA PHE A 237 -9.03 6.68 11.84
C PHE A 237 -8.76 7.42 10.54
N GLU A 238 -7.75 8.29 10.56
CA GLU A 238 -7.25 9.00 9.39
C GLU A 238 -5.73 9.05 9.42
N TYR A 239 -5.14 8.81 8.25
CA TYR A 239 -3.76 9.16 7.97
C TYR A 239 -3.68 9.73 6.56
N LEU A 240 -3.03 10.89 6.42
CA LEU A 240 -2.76 11.53 5.13
C LEU A 240 -1.27 11.86 5.09
N GLU A 241 -0.56 11.29 4.12
CA GLU A 241 0.88 11.47 4.00
C GLU A 241 1.21 12.87 3.46
N GLY A 242 2.10 13.56 4.17
CA GLY A 242 2.57 14.90 3.82
C GLY A 242 4.03 14.94 3.37
N ALA A 243 4.82 13.89 3.64
CA ALA A 243 6.24 13.86 3.31
C ALA A 243 6.47 13.60 1.81
N MET A 244 7.59 14.08 1.27
CA MET A 244 7.98 13.73 -0.11
C MET A 244 8.41 12.25 -0.24
N PRO A 245 8.31 11.65 -1.44
CA PRO A 245 8.50 10.19 -1.63
C PRO A 245 9.87 9.66 -1.16
N PHE A 246 10.94 10.43 -1.37
CA PHE A 246 12.32 10.00 -1.10
C PHE A 246 12.67 9.82 0.38
N GLY A 247 11.81 10.25 1.30
CA GLY A 247 12.00 10.09 2.74
C GLY A 247 11.00 9.16 3.41
N ARG A 248 10.13 8.50 2.64
CA ARG A 248 9.10 7.64 3.19
C ARG A 248 9.64 6.25 3.50
N GLU A 249 9.16 5.68 4.59
CA GLU A 249 9.32 4.26 4.85
C GLU A 249 8.37 3.44 3.96
N PRO A 250 8.73 2.19 3.60
CA PRO A 250 7.84 1.29 2.88
C PRO A 250 6.45 1.15 3.53
N LEU A 251 5.44 0.80 2.74
CA LEU A 251 4.04 0.74 3.21
C LEU A 251 3.87 -0.09 4.48
N THR A 252 4.47 -1.29 4.55
CA THR A 252 4.34 -2.17 5.73
C THR A 252 4.97 -1.62 6.99
N ASP A 253 6.11 -0.93 6.87
CA ASP A 253 6.75 -0.27 8.02
C ASP A 253 5.87 0.86 8.52
N LYS A 254 5.31 1.65 7.59
CA LYS A 254 4.38 2.72 7.93
C LYS A 254 3.12 2.22 8.63
N ILE A 255 2.50 1.17 8.09
CA ILE A 255 1.32 0.55 8.68
C ILE A 255 1.65 -0.03 10.06
N SER A 256 2.84 -0.58 10.27
CA SER A 256 3.27 -1.07 11.58
C SER A 256 3.41 0.05 12.61
N ASN A 257 4.00 1.18 12.22
CA ASN A 257 4.10 2.39 13.06
C ASN A 257 2.74 3.03 13.38
N LEU A 258 1.79 2.97 12.43
CA LEU A 258 0.42 3.42 12.66
C LEU A 258 -0.33 2.43 13.57
N SER A 259 -0.12 1.13 13.39
CA SER A 259 -0.75 0.08 14.19
C SER A 259 -0.30 0.09 15.65
N SER A 260 0.93 0.54 15.95
CA SER A 260 1.37 0.71 17.34
C SER A 260 0.63 1.84 18.07
N GLN A 261 0.19 2.85 17.33
CA GLN A 261 -0.60 3.97 17.86
C GLN A 261 -2.11 3.67 17.85
N PHE A 262 -2.57 2.92 16.85
CA PHE A 262 -3.95 2.52 16.68
C PHE A 262 -4.05 1.01 16.34
N PRO A 263 -4.03 0.13 17.35
CA PRO A 263 -4.00 -1.34 17.15
C PRO A 263 -5.20 -1.89 16.37
N ALA A 264 -6.33 -1.19 16.41
CA ALA A 264 -7.54 -1.58 15.69
C ALA A 264 -7.33 -1.63 14.17
N LEU A 265 -6.32 -0.92 13.63
CA LEU A 265 -5.93 -0.95 12.21
C LEU A 265 -5.65 -2.36 11.67
N ARG A 266 -5.28 -3.31 12.55
CA ARG A 266 -5.05 -4.72 12.19
C ARG A 266 -6.28 -5.60 12.43
N THR A 267 -7.16 -5.21 13.35
CA THR A 267 -8.28 -6.07 13.78
C THR A 267 -9.60 -5.78 13.06
N TYR A 268 -9.72 -4.62 12.38
CA TYR A 268 -10.93 -4.29 11.64
C TYR A 268 -11.25 -5.34 10.58
N ARG A 269 -12.52 -5.73 10.53
CA ARG A 269 -13.09 -6.54 9.45
C ARG A 269 -13.67 -5.62 8.39
N SER A 270 -13.50 -5.98 7.12
CA SER A 270 -14.07 -5.25 5.99
C SER A 270 -15.60 -5.11 6.06
N CYS A 271 -16.29 -6.00 6.78
CA CYS A 271 -17.74 -5.95 6.96
C CYS A 271 -18.20 -5.02 8.10
N ASP A 272 -17.30 -4.56 8.97
CA ASP A 272 -17.62 -3.59 10.03
C ASP A 272 -17.43 -2.15 9.53
N LEU A 273 -16.63 -1.98 8.48
CA LEU A 273 -16.34 -0.68 7.87
C LEU A 273 -17.50 -0.20 6.99
N SER A 274 -17.75 1.10 7.04
CA SER A 274 -18.64 1.81 6.12
C SER A 274 -18.09 1.75 4.69
N PRO A 275 -18.97 1.72 3.66
CA PRO A 275 -18.58 1.84 2.25
C PRO A 275 -17.67 3.02 1.91
N SER A 276 -17.62 4.03 2.77
CA SER A 276 -16.73 5.19 2.61
C SER A 276 -15.30 4.94 3.06
N SER A 277 -14.94 3.78 3.61
CA SER A 277 -13.58 3.46 4.05
C SER A 277 -12.67 3.10 2.89
N TRP A 278 -11.49 3.72 2.82
CA TRP A 278 -10.58 3.61 1.68
C TRP A 278 -9.12 3.68 2.10
N VAL A 279 -8.25 3.15 1.25
CA VAL A 279 -6.80 3.33 1.30
C VAL A 279 -6.29 3.79 -0.07
N SER A 280 -5.26 4.63 -0.06
CA SER A 280 -4.52 5.03 -1.25
C SER A 280 -3.04 4.67 -1.11
N VAL A 281 -2.50 4.11 -2.19
CA VAL A 281 -1.13 3.63 -2.28
C VAL A 281 -0.42 4.37 -3.42
N ALA A 282 0.74 4.95 -3.11
CA ALA A 282 1.60 5.58 -4.08
C ALA A 282 2.69 4.59 -4.55
N TRP A 283 2.83 4.43 -5.86
CA TRP A 283 3.72 3.49 -6.51
C TRP A 283 4.81 4.24 -7.25
N TYR A 284 6.07 3.99 -6.86
CA TYR A 284 7.24 4.62 -7.48
C TYR A 284 8.14 3.57 -8.14
N PRO A 285 8.60 3.80 -9.39
CA PRO A 285 9.47 2.87 -10.10
C PRO A 285 10.87 2.83 -9.45
N ILE A 286 11.47 1.63 -9.40
CA ILE A 286 12.78 1.39 -8.74
C ILE A 286 13.86 1.02 -9.75
N TYR A 287 13.59 0.00 -10.57
CA TYR A 287 14.49 -0.52 -11.59
C TYR A 287 13.70 -1.38 -12.58
N ARG A 288 14.32 -1.72 -13.70
CA ARG A 288 13.72 -2.53 -14.77
C ARG A 288 14.63 -3.67 -15.21
N ILE A 289 14.05 -4.76 -15.70
CA ILE A 289 14.78 -5.92 -16.23
C ILE A 289 14.18 -6.33 -17.57
N PRO A 290 14.94 -6.39 -18.68
CA PRO A 290 16.35 -6.00 -18.78
C PRO A 290 16.54 -4.48 -18.65
N LEU A 291 17.73 -4.06 -18.21
CA LEU A 291 18.13 -2.63 -18.12
C LEU A 291 18.36 -1.99 -19.51
N GLY A 292 17.78 -2.55 -20.57
CA GLY A 292 18.13 -2.34 -21.98
C GLY A 292 18.28 -0.87 -22.41
N GLN A 293 18.97 -0.68 -23.55
CA GLN A 293 19.36 0.63 -24.10
C GLN A 293 18.19 1.53 -24.53
N SER A 294 16.92 1.08 -24.43
CA SER A 294 15.79 1.93 -24.79
C SER A 294 15.73 3.13 -23.83
N LEU A 295 15.92 4.33 -24.38
CA LEU A 295 15.90 5.61 -23.66
C LEU A 295 14.50 6.01 -23.18
N GLN A 296 13.51 5.11 -23.23
CA GLN A 296 12.18 5.38 -22.69
C GLN A 296 12.27 5.39 -21.17
N ASN A 297 12.18 6.59 -20.60
CA ASN A 297 12.15 6.81 -19.15
C ASN A 297 10.74 6.46 -18.64
N LEU A 298 10.55 5.20 -18.24
CA LEU A 298 9.32 4.73 -17.60
C LEU A 298 9.29 5.18 -16.13
N ASP A 299 9.26 6.50 -15.95
CA ASP A 299 9.25 7.14 -14.62
C ASP A 299 7.82 7.37 -14.12
N ALA A 300 6.81 6.78 -14.78
CA ALA A 300 5.42 6.98 -14.44
C ALA A 300 5.18 6.47 -13.01
N CYS A 301 4.67 7.34 -12.16
CA CYS A 301 4.27 7.02 -10.81
C CYS A 301 2.74 6.97 -10.77
N PHE A 302 2.20 6.09 -9.92
CA PHE A 302 0.76 5.89 -9.83
C PHE A 302 0.29 6.05 -8.40
N LEU A 303 -0.91 6.59 -8.25
CA LEU A 303 -1.60 6.71 -6.98
C LEU A 303 -2.92 5.96 -7.11
N THR A 304 -3.00 4.78 -6.51
CA THR A 304 -4.18 3.90 -6.59
C THR A 304 -5.09 4.11 -5.38
N PHE A 305 -6.38 3.84 -5.55
CA PHE A 305 -7.39 3.91 -4.49
C PHE A 305 -8.16 2.59 -4.41
N HIS A 306 -8.30 2.05 -3.20
CA HIS A 306 -8.92 0.77 -2.93
C HIS A 306 -9.97 0.89 -1.81
N SER A 307 -11.11 0.21 -1.98
CA SER A 307 -12.14 0.12 -0.93
C SER A 307 -11.68 -0.85 0.15
N LEU A 308 -11.87 -0.45 1.41
CA LEU A 308 -11.61 -1.32 2.56
C LEU A 308 -12.87 -2.03 3.06
N SER A 309 -14.03 -1.65 2.55
CA SER A 309 -15.30 -2.27 2.89
C SER A 309 -15.65 -3.40 1.91
N THR A 310 -16.26 -4.45 2.45
CA THR A 310 -16.93 -5.46 1.61
C THR A 310 -18.38 -5.04 1.37
N PRO A 311 -18.84 -4.95 0.11
CA PRO A 311 -20.22 -4.62 -0.20
C PRO A 311 -21.18 -5.58 0.51
N CYS A 312 -22.22 -5.04 1.14
CA CYS A 312 -23.38 -5.84 1.51
C CYS A 312 -24.08 -6.25 0.22
N ARG A 313 -23.97 -7.51 -0.22
CA ARG A 313 -24.79 -8.02 -1.33
C ARG A 313 -26.24 -8.08 -0.84
N GLY A 314 -26.97 -6.97 -1.01
CA GLY A 314 -28.42 -6.93 -0.90
C GLY A 314 -29.00 -7.47 -2.19
N THR A 315 -29.63 -8.64 -2.13
CA THR A 315 -30.64 -9.12 -3.09
C THR A 315 -30.45 -8.68 -4.55
N SER A 316 -29.42 -9.16 -5.23
CA SER A 316 -29.41 -9.23 -6.69
C SER A 316 -29.34 -10.69 -7.10
N ASN A 317 -30.47 -11.16 -7.64
CA ASN A 317 -30.61 -12.43 -8.33
C ASN A 317 -29.67 -12.42 -9.54
N GLU A 318 -28.46 -12.91 -9.35
CA GLU A 318 -27.69 -13.45 -10.46
C GLU A 318 -27.29 -14.87 -10.06
N GLU A 319 -27.98 -15.80 -10.72
CA GLU A 319 -27.75 -17.23 -10.73
C GLU A 319 -26.31 -17.51 -11.20
N GLY A 320 -25.55 -18.28 -10.43
CA GLY A 320 -24.18 -18.60 -10.82
C GLY A 320 -23.44 -19.47 -9.83
N GLN A 321 -23.79 -20.76 -9.80
CA GLN A 321 -22.96 -21.88 -9.33
C GLN A 321 -22.52 -21.86 -7.86
N SER A 322 -23.40 -22.38 -7.00
CA SER A 322 -23.02 -23.07 -5.78
C SER A 322 -22.21 -24.34 -6.12
N SER A 323 -20.90 -24.20 -6.23
CA SER A 323 -20.00 -25.36 -6.14
C SER A 323 -19.57 -25.53 -4.69
N SER A 324 -20.32 -26.38 -3.99
CA SER A 324 -19.83 -27.01 -2.76
C SER A 324 -18.67 -27.95 -3.11
N LYS A 325 -17.43 -27.44 -3.02
CA LYS A 325 -16.18 -28.22 -2.84
C LYS A 325 -14.95 -27.29 -2.80
N SER A 326 -14.47 -27.02 -1.58
CA SER A 326 -13.05 -26.91 -1.20
C SER A 326 -12.93 -26.04 0.05
N VAL A 327 -12.30 -26.56 1.09
CA VAL A 327 -11.90 -25.83 2.33
C VAL A 327 -10.66 -24.97 2.03
N ALA A 328 -10.63 -24.31 0.87
CA ALA A 328 -9.60 -23.34 0.51
C ALA A 328 -10.16 -21.95 0.81
N SER A 329 -9.40 -21.12 1.53
CA SER A 329 -9.78 -19.72 1.72
C SER A 329 -9.97 -19.07 0.35
N ALA A 330 -11.17 -18.59 0.06
CA ALA A 330 -11.41 -17.90 -1.20
C ALA A 330 -10.56 -16.61 -1.22
N LYS A 331 -9.83 -16.41 -2.31
CA LYS A 331 -9.01 -15.20 -2.53
C LYS A 331 -9.89 -14.10 -3.10
N LEU A 332 -9.85 -12.91 -2.50
CA LEU A 332 -10.62 -11.74 -2.93
C LEU A 332 -9.66 -10.64 -3.40
N PRO A 333 -9.72 -10.25 -4.68
CA PRO A 333 -8.99 -9.08 -5.17
C PRO A 333 -9.66 -7.80 -4.67
N LEU A 334 -8.86 -6.79 -4.32
CA LEU A 334 -9.32 -5.43 -4.00
C LEU A 334 -8.97 -4.51 -5.18
N PRO A 335 -9.81 -4.48 -6.23
CA PRO A 335 -9.48 -3.73 -7.44
C PRO A 335 -9.34 -2.24 -7.16
N THR A 336 -8.49 -1.61 -7.95
CA THR A 336 -8.35 -0.15 -7.96
C THR A 336 -9.64 0.48 -8.49
N PHE A 337 -10.31 1.30 -7.70
CA PHE A 337 -11.50 2.04 -8.13
C PHE A 337 -11.17 3.45 -8.64
N GLY A 338 -10.00 3.98 -8.30
CA GLY A 338 -9.55 5.31 -8.70
C GLY A 338 -8.03 5.36 -8.87
N LEU A 339 -7.55 6.22 -9.76
CA LEU A 339 -6.14 6.31 -10.13
C LEU A 339 -5.76 7.77 -10.43
N ALA A 340 -4.64 8.24 -9.88
CA ALA A 340 -3.93 9.39 -10.44
C ALA A 340 -2.55 8.96 -10.92
N SER A 341 -2.01 9.67 -11.91
CA SER A 341 -0.71 9.37 -12.47
C SER A 341 0.18 10.61 -12.57
N TYR A 342 1.47 10.41 -12.35
CA TYR A 342 2.50 11.45 -12.43
C TYR A 342 3.60 10.97 -13.39
N LYS A 343 4.09 11.85 -14.28
CA LYS A 343 5.01 11.50 -15.39
C LYS A 343 4.50 10.41 -16.34
N PHE A 344 3.21 10.07 -16.26
CA PHE A 344 2.60 9.12 -17.17
C PHE A 344 2.45 9.75 -18.55
N LYS A 345 3.02 9.10 -19.55
CA LYS A 345 2.90 9.48 -20.95
C LYS A 345 2.20 8.36 -21.70
N LEU A 346 1.04 8.68 -22.26
CA LEU A 346 0.22 7.70 -22.96
C LEU A 346 0.97 7.06 -24.14
N SER A 347 1.80 7.81 -24.86
CA SER A 347 2.60 7.30 -25.97
C SER A 347 3.65 6.25 -25.57
N GLU A 348 4.07 6.22 -24.30
CA GLU A 348 5.03 5.25 -23.78
C GLU A 348 4.32 4.03 -23.16
N TRP A 349 3.08 4.20 -22.71
CA TRP A 349 2.31 3.18 -21.98
C TRP A 349 1.25 2.48 -22.83
N SER A 350 0.84 3.07 -23.95
CA SER A 350 -0.07 2.46 -24.91
C SER A 350 0.51 2.58 -26.31
N PRO A 351 0.55 1.50 -27.12
CA PRO A 351 0.75 1.66 -28.55
C PRO A 351 -0.35 2.59 -29.11
N GLU A 352 0.00 3.43 -30.09
CA GLU A 352 -0.68 4.66 -30.56
C GLU A 352 -2.17 4.58 -30.99
N SER A 353 -2.94 3.56 -30.60
CA SER A 353 -4.32 3.38 -31.06
C SER A 353 -5.32 2.87 -30.02
N ASP A 354 -5.07 3.05 -28.71
CA ASP A 354 -6.02 2.58 -27.70
C ASP A 354 -6.80 3.73 -27.03
N VAL A 355 -7.87 4.17 -27.72
CA VAL A 355 -8.82 5.18 -27.22
C VAL A 355 -9.47 4.74 -25.90
N ASP A 356 -9.67 3.43 -25.74
CA ASP A 356 -10.30 2.82 -24.58
C ASP A 356 -9.44 3.01 -23.31
N GLU A 357 -8.13 2.83 -23.42
CA GLU A 357 -7.20 3.02 -22.31
C GLU A 357 -7.14 4.47 -21.83
N ASN A 358 -7.16 5.43 -22.74
CA ASN A 358 -7.21 6.84 -22.36
C ASN A 358 -8.53 7.17 -21.62
N GLN A 359 -9.64 6.62 -22.10
CA GLN A 359 -10.94 6.76 -21.44
C GLN A 359 -10.93 6.09 -20.05
N ARG A 360 -10.25 4.95 -19.91
CA ARG A 360 -10.10 4.23 -18.65
C ARG A 360 -9.29 5.03 -17.62
N VAL A 361 -8.13 5.59 -18.01
CA VAL A 361 -7.34 6.49 -17.15
C VAL A 361 -8.16 7.70 -16.71
N GLY A 362 -8.83 8.36 -17.66
CA GLY A 362 -9.65 9.54 -17.37
C GLY A 362 -10.85 9.23 -16.47
N THR A 363 -11.44 8.04 -16.59
CA THR A 363 -12.54 7.59 -15.72
C THR A 363 -12.03 7.33 -14.30
N LEU A 364 -10.93 6.58 -14.14
CA LEU A 364 -10.33 6.31 -12.83
C LEU A 364 -9.87 7.59 -12.12
N LEU A 365 -9.32 8.56 -12.85
CA LEU A 365 -8.93 9.86 -12.31
C LEU A 365 -10.14 10.62 -11.78
N ARG A 366 -11.22 10.68 -12.57
CA ARG A 366 -12.47 11.35 -12.17
C ARG A 366 -13.10 10.68 -10.95
N THR A 367 -13.12 9.35 -10.91
CA THR A 367 -13.64 8.60 -9.76
C THR A 367 -12.83 8.90 -8.49
N ALA A 368 -11.50 8.98 -8.59
CA ALA A 368 -10.65 9.38 -7.45
C ALA A 368 -10.94 10.81 -6.98
N GLU A 369 -11.05 11.77 -7.92
CA GLU A 369 -11.37 13.16 -7.61
C GLU A 369 -12.74 13.32 -6.95
N GLU A 370 -13.76 12.68 -7.52
CA GLU A 370 -15.12 12.68 -6.98
C GLU A 370 -15.19 12.04 -5.59
N TRP A 371 -14.43 10.95 -5.37
CA TRP A 371 -14.32 10.29 -4.08
C TRP A 371 -13.77 11.23 -3.00
N LEU A 372 -12.60 11.83 -3.26
CA LEU A 372 -11.96 12.78 -2.34
C LEU A 372 -12.85 14.01 -2.09
N ARG A 373 -13.48 14.54 -3.14
CA ARG A 373 -14.42 15.68 -3.04
C ARG A 373 -15.63 15.35 -2.18
N ARG A 374 -16.22 14.16 -2.34
CA ARG A 374 -17.38 13.70 -1.56
C ARG A 374 -17.05 13.59 -0.08
N LEU A 375 -15.85 13.08 0.24
CA LEU A 375 -15.38 12.95 1.63
C LEU A 375 -14.74 14.25 2.17
N LYS A 376 -14.63 15.30 1.34
CA LYS A 376 -14.00 16.58 1.66
C LYS A 376 -12.54 16.44 2.12
N VAL A 377 -11.81 15.50 1.51
CA VAL A 377 -10.41 15.18 1.83
C VAL A 377 -9.47 15.91 0.90
N ILE A 378 -8.41 16.48 1.48
CA ILE A 378 -7.31 17.07 0.72
C ILE A 378 -6.09 16.15 0.85
N LEU A 379 -5.92 15.24 -0.11
CA LEU A 379 -4.77 14.32 -0.15
C LEU A 379 -3.55 15.02 -0.81
N PRO A 380 -2.42 15.24 -0.10
CA PRO A 380 -1.27 15.95 -0.65
C PRO A 380 -0.69 15.31 -1.91
N ASP A 381 -0.57 13.98 -1.93
CA ASP A 381 -0.09 13.24 -3.12
C ASP A 381 -1.01 13.41 -4.32
N PHE A 382 -2.33 13.35 -4.12
CA PHE A 382 -3.27 13.54 -5.23
C PHE A 382 -3.07 14.92 -5.86
N ARG A 383 -2.93 15.98 -5.03
CA ARG A 383 -2.62 17.34 -5.50
C ARG A 383 -1.29 17.41 -6.24
N HIS A 384 -0.27 16.71 -5.75
CA HIS A 384 1.03 16.66 -6.42
C HIS A 384 0.92 16.00 -7.81
N PHE A 385 0.23 14.87 -7.90
CA PHE A 385 0.08 14.10 -9.14
C PHE A 385 -0.69 14.91 -10.20
N ILE A 386 -1.82 15.52 -9.84
CA ILE A 386 -2.64 16.30 -10.78
C ILE A 386 -2.01 17.64 -11.18
N SER A 387 -1.25 18.29 -10.29
CA SER A 387 -0.63 19.59 -10.61
C SER A 387 0.50 19.46 -11.62
N HIS A 388 1.13 18.30 -11.70
CA HIS A 388 2.25 18.04 -12.60
C HIS A 388 1.89 17.16 -13.80
N SER A 389 0.67 16.58 -13.85
CA SER A 389 0.17 15.88 -15.03
C SER A 389 -0.11 16.83 -16.20
N GLY A 390 -0.42 18.10 -15.93
CA GLY A 390 -0.83 19.12 -16.91
C GLY A 390 0.25 19.68 -17.86
N SER A 391 1.49 19.18 -17.83
CA SER A 391 2.56 19.64 -18.74
C SER A 391 2.66 18.82 -20.05
N ALA A 392 1.84 17.77 -20.21
CA ALA A 392 1.80 16.92 -21.41
C ALA A 392 0.47 16.99 -22.21
N TRP A 393 -0.49 17.82 -21.80
CA TRP A 393 -1.84 17.88 -22.37
C TRP A 393 -2.15 19.19 -23.12
N ARG A 394 -1.12 19.91 -23.56
CA ARG A 394 -1.30 21.15 -24.31
C ARG A 394 -0.52 21.17 -25.61
#